data_AF-A0A1G5SHW6-F1
#
_entry.id   AF-A0A1G5SHW6-F1
#
_cell.length_a   1.000
_cell.length_b   1.000
_cell.length_c   1.000
_cell.angle_alpha   90.00
_cell.angle_beta   90.00
_cell.angle_gamma   90.00
#
_symmetry.space_group_name_H-M   'P 1'
#
loop_
_entity.id
_entity.type
_entity.pdbx_description
1 polymer ?
#
loop_
_entity_poly.entity_id
_entity_poly.type
_entity_poly.pdbx_seq_one_letter_code
_entity_poly.pdbx_strand_id
1 'polypeptide(L)'
;MDDRLCLLVIIGSDETGRKELLALSDGYRESEASWTEVLMDLKQRGLKGAPKLAIGDGALGFWKAVTQCWPDTDQQRCWVHKIANVMEKLPKAMQPKVKEALHNIW
;
A
#
# COMPACT_ATOMS: atom_id res chain seq x y z
N MET A 1 18.53 -14.51 -11.06
CA MET A 1 17.61 -14.23 -9.94
C MET A 1 16.32 -13.72 -10.57
N ASP A 2 15.13 -14.17 -10.17
CA ASP A 2 13.90 -13.57 -10.71
C ASP A 2 13.82 -12.14 -10.17
N ASP A 3 13.99 -11.14 -11.02
CA ASP A 3 13.99 -9.73 -10.63
C ASP A 3 12.66 -9.32 -9.99
N ARG A 4 11.58 -10.10 -10.16
CA ARG A 4 10.28 -9.79 -9.58
C ARG A 4 10.15 -10.20 -8.12
N LEU A 5 11.07 -10.99 -7.57
CA LEU A 5 11.05 -11.32 -6.14
C LEU A 5 11.15 -10.04 -5.30
N CYS A 6 10.30 -9.91 -4.30
CA CYS A 6 10.24 -8.76 -3.41
C CYS A 6 9.71 -9.15 -2.03
N LEU A 7 9.81 -8.21 -1.08
CA LEU A 7 9.14 -8.32 0.21
C LEU A 7 7.80 -7.57 0.13
N LEU A 8 6.73 -8.27 0.52
CA LEU A 8 5.41 -7.72 0.73
C LEU A 8 5.27 -7.37 2.22
N VAL A 9 4.88 -6.13 2.50
CA VAL A 9 4.84 -5.59 3.87
C VAL A 9 3.48 -4.97 4.12
N ILE A 10 2.85 -5.31 5.25
CA ILE A 10 1.61 -4.68 5.72
C ILE A 10 1.84 -4.10 7.11
N ILE A 11 1.58 -2.80 7.23
CA ILE A 11 1.52 -2.10 8.51
C ILE A 11 0.05 -1.75 8.76
N GLY A 12 -0.48 -2.19 9.90
CA GLY A 12 -1.82 -1.83 10.36
C GLY A 12 -1.78 -0.60 11.25
N SER A 13 -2.90 0.13 11.31
CA SER A 13 -3.15 1.17 12.31
C SER A 13 -4.52 0.91 12.94
N ASP A 14 -4.59 0.90 14.27
CA ASP A 14 -5.85 0.80 15.00
C ASP A 14 -6.52 2.18 15.20
N GLU A 15 -7.69 2.19 15.84
CA GLU A 15 -8.46 3.41 16.13
C GLU A 15 -7.75 4.37 17.10
N THR A 16 -6.72 3.92 17.82
CA THR A 16 -5.90 4.75 18.71
C THR A 16 -4.72 5.38 17.97
N GLY A 17 -4.50 5.00 16.71
CA GLY A 17 -3.36 5.43 15.90
C GLY A 17 -2.09 4.61 16.16
N ARG A 18 -2.18 3.52 16.93
CA ARG A 18 -1.04 2.62 17.15
C ARG A 18 -0.80 1.82 15.88
N LYS A 19 0.47 1.81 15.45
CA LYS A 19 0.90 1.11 14.24
C LYS A 19 1.64 -0.17 14.59
N GLU A 20 1.33 -1.24 13.86
CA GLU A 20 1.98 -2.53 14.03
C GLU A 20 2.35 -3.14 12.67
N LEU A 21 3.49 -3.82 12.60
CA LEU A 21 3.84 -4.66 11.46
C LEU A 21 2.96 -5.92 11.51
N LEU A 22 1.99 -6.01 10.61
CA LEU A 22 1.05 -7.12 10.57
C LEU A 22 1.54 -8.29 9.72
N ALA A 23 2.30 -8.01 8.66
CA ALA A 23 2.86 -9.03 7.79
C ALA A 23 4.18 -8.58 7.16
N LEU A 24 5.11 -9.54 7.02
CA LEU A 24 6.30 -9.46 6.20
C LEU A 24 6.47 -10.83 5.55
N SER A 25 6.33 -10.87 4.22
CA SER A 25 6.39 -12.10 3.43
C SER A 25 7.22 -11.87 2.18
N ASP A 26 7.92 -12.89 1.70
CA ASP A 26 8.38 -12.89 0.32
C ASP A 26 7.18 -13.03 -0.64
N GLY A 27 7.39 -12.60 -1.88
CA GLY A 27 6.39 -12.67 -2.93
C GLY A 27 6.87 -12.03 -4.21
N TYR A 28 5.97 -11.84 -5.17
CA TYR A 28 6.31 -11.30 -6.48
C TYR A 28 5.68 -9.93 -6.70
N ARG A 29 6.44 -9.01 -7.31
CA ARG A 29 5.96 -7.68 -7.69
C ARG A 29 4.72 -7.81 -8.58
N GLU A 30 3.71 -6.98 -8.32
CA GLU A 30 2.43 -6.94 -9.04
C GLU A 30 1.62 -8.26 -9.05
N SER A 31 1.97 -9.23 -8.20
CA SER A 31 1.27 -10.52 -8.11
C SER A 31 0.05 -10.45 -7.21
N GLU A 32 -1.14 -10.57 -7.80
CA GLU A 32 -2.39 -10.72 -7.05
C GLU A 32 -2.36 -11.95 -6.14
N ALA A 33 -1.85 -13.09 -6.63
CA ALA A 33 -1.78 -14.32 -5.85
C ALA A 33 -0.95 -14.16 -4.57
N SER A 34 0.22 -13.52 -4.67
CA SER A 34 1.10 -13.27 -3.52
C SER A 34 0.44 -12.33 -2.50
N TRP A 35 -0.28 -11.31 -2.96
CA TRP A 35 -1.02 -10.44 -2.06
C TRP A 35 -2.23 -11.13 -1.42
N THR A 36 -2.99 -11.91 -2.17
CA THR A 36 -4.15 -12.66 -1.66
C THR A 36 -3.73 -13.64 -0.56
N GLU A 37 -2.59 -14.32 -0.73
CA GLU A 37 -2.03 -15.20 0.31
C GLU A 37 -1.75 -14.44 1.61
N VAL A 38 -1.07 -13.29 1.54
CA VAL A 38 -0.80 -12.42 2.70
C VAL A 38 -2.09 -11.96 3.38
N LEU A 39 -3.10 -11.54 2.60
CA LEU A 39 -4.37 -11.06 3.15
C LEU A 39 -5.21 -12.18 3.77
N MET A 40 -5.17 -13.39 3.19
CA MET A 40 -5.82 -14.57 3.76
C MET A 40 -5.15 -15.02 5.06
N ASP A 41 -3.81 -15.00 5.14
CA ASP A 41 -3.08 -15.27 6.37
C ASP A 41 -3.50 -14.31 7.50
N LEU A 42 -3.63 -13.01 7.21
CA LEU A 42 -4.13 -12.03 8.18
C LEU A 42 -5.52 -12.40 8.73
N LYS A 43 -6.44 -12.82 7.85
CA LYS A 43 -7.76 -13.28 8.27
C LYS A 43 -7.67 -14.52 9.16
N GLN A 44 -6.84 -15.50 8.79
CA GLN A 44 -6.63 -16.73 9.55
C GLN A 44 -6.05 -16.47 10.93
N ARG A 45 -5.14 -15.49 11.06
CA ARG A 45 -4.57 -15.05 12.35
C ARG A 45 -5.53 -14.23 13.22
N GLY A 46 -6.72 -13.90 12.72
CA GLY A 46 -7.79 -13.30 13.52
C GLY A 46 -8.15 -11.87 13.14
N LEU A 47 -7.68 -11.33 12.01
CA LEU A 47 -8.20 -10.08 11.46
C LEU A 47 -9.61 -10.33 10.86
N LYS A 48 -10.61 -10.35 11.75
CA LYS A 48 -12.00 -10.72 11.42
C LYS A 48 -12.76 -9.63 10.67
N GLY A 49 -12.46 -8.36 10.96
CA GLY A 49 -13.07 -7.21 10.30
C GLY A 49 -12.30 -6.82 9.04
N ALA A 50 -13.02 -6.39 8.01
CA ALA A 50 -12.40 -5.68 6.89
C ALA A 50 -11.77 -4.38 7.42
N PRO A 51 -10.56 -4.00 6.95
CA PRO A 51 -10.04 -2.67 7.22
C PRO A 51 -10.97 -1.63 6.59
N LYS A 52 -11.18 -0.50 7.27
CA LYS A 52 -11.98 0.60 6.71
C LYS A 52 -11.31 1.21 5.47
N LEU A 53 -9.97 1.21 5.45
CA LEU A 53 -9.16 1.83 4.42
C LEU A 53 -7.91 0.99 4.16
N ALA A 54 -7.64 0.68 2.88
CA ALA A 54 -6.37 0.15 2.41
C ALA A 54 -5.57 1.25 1.69
N ILE A 55 -4.29 1.39 2.04
CA ILE A 55 -3.39 2.38 1.45
C ILE A 55 -2.23 1.65 0.76
N GLY A 56 -2.03 1.94 -0.53
CA GLY A 56 -0.97 1.33 -1.35
C GLY A 56 -0.49 2.28 -2.44
N ASP A 57 0.57 1.93 -3.16
CA ASP A 57 0.93 2.63 -4.39
C ASP A 57 0.15 2.04 -5.60
N GLY A 58 0.63 2.21 -6.84
CA GLY A 58 0.01 1.71 -8.07
C GLY A 58 0.09 0.19 -8.26
N ALA A 59 0.22 -0.60 -7.19
CA ALA A 59 0.39 -2.05 -7.25
C ALA A 59 -0.95 -2.73 -7.60
N LEU A 60 -1.16 -3.07 -8.87
CA LEU A 60 -2.41 -3.64 -9.38
C LEU A 60 -2.75 -4.98 -8.71
N GLY A 61 -1.74 -5.80 -8.42
CA GLY A 61 -1.93 -7.07 -7.71
C GLY A 61 -2.51 -6.88 -6.30
N PHE A 62 -2.05 -5.86 -5.57
CA PHE A 62 -2.54 -5.56 -4.24
C PHE A 62 -4.02 -5.13 -4.27
N TRP A 63 -4.38 -4.23 -5.18
CA TRP A 63 -5.76 -3.73 -5.28
C TRP A 63 -6.76 -4.82 -5.65
N LYS A 64 -6.39 -5.73 -6.55
CA LYS A 64 -7.22 -6.89 -6.87
C LYS A 64 -7.40 -7.81 -5.65
N ALA A 65 -6.32 -8.11 -4.94
CA ALA A 65 -6.36 -8.93 -3.74
C ALA A 65 -7.22 -8.31 -2.62
N VAL A 66 -7.11 -6.99 -2.39
CA VAL A 66 -7.95 -6.26 -1.44
C VAL A 66 -9.42 -6.34 -1.86
N THR A 67 -9.73 -6.09 -3.14
CA THR A 67 -11.11 -6.15 -3.66
C THR A 67 -11.70 -7.56 -3.50
N GLN A 68 -10.90 -8.60 -3.73
CA GLN A 68 -11.32 -9.99 -3.56
C GLN A 68 -11.54 -10.35 -2.09
N CYS A 69 -10.63 -9.93 -1.20
CA CYS A 69 -10.68 -10.29 0.22
C CYS A 69 -11.70 -9.46 1.00
N TRP A 70 -11.81 -8.17 0.72
CA TRP A 70 -12.63 -7.22 1.45
C TRP A 70 -13.25 -6.18 0.49
N PRO A 71 -14.35 -6.54 -0.21
CA PRO A 71 -14.97 -5.70 -1.24
C PRO A 71 -15.39 -4.31 -0.76
N ASP A 72 -15.73 -4.17 0.52
CA ASP A 72 -16.20 -2.92 1.12
C ASP A 72 -15.07 -2.05 1.69
N THR A 73 -13.80 -2.44 1.52
CA THR A 73 -12.64 -1.64 1.96
C THR A 73 -12.44 -0.46 1.03
N ASP A 74 -12.40 0.76 1.58
CA ASP A 74 -12.02 1.94 0.81
C ASP A 74 -10.56 1.83 0.35
N GLN A 75 -10.28 2.31 -0.87
CA GLN A 75 -8.94 2.25 -1.45
C GLN A 75 -8.37 3.66 -1.62
N GLN A 76 -7.17 3.89 -1.09
CA GLN A 76 -6.46 5.15 -1.23
C GLN A 76 -5.04 4.96 -1.73
N ARG A 77 -4.62 5.81 -2.66
CA ARG A 77 -3.22 5.87 -3.06
C ARG A 77 -2.37 6.57 -2.01
N CYS A 78 -1.24 5.96 -1.67
CA CYS A 78 -0.28 6.48 -0.70
C CYS A 78 0.26 7.85 -1.15
N TRP A 79 0.04 8.88 -0.34
CA TRP A 79 0.53 10.24 -0.64
C TRP A 79 2.05 10.33 -0.66
N VAL A 80 2.75 9.59 0.21
CA VAL A 80 4.21 9.57 0.25
C VAL A 80 4.78 9.08 -1.08
N HIS A 81 4.31 7.93 -1.58
CA HIS A 81 4.73 7.40 -2.88
C HIS A 81 4.29 8.31 -4.03
N LYS A 82 3.07 8.86 -3.98
CA LYS A 82 2.59 9.79 -5.00
C LYS A 82 3.49 11.03 -5.12
N ILE A 83 3.86 11.65 -4.00
CA ILE A 83 4.76 12.80 -3.97
C ILE A 83 6.13 12.39 -4.50
N ALA A 84 6.68 11.26 -4.05
CA ALA A 84 7.97 10.76 -4.52
C ALA A 84 7.98 10.53 -6.04
N ASN A 85 6.94 9.87 -6.58
CA ASN A 85 6.77 9.61 -8.01
C ASN A 85 6.73 10.93 -8.83
N VAL A 86 6.09 11.98 -8.31
CA VAL A 86 6.09 13.29 -8.98
C VAL A 86 7.46 13.97 -8.88
N MET A 87 8.10 13.95 -7.71
CA MET A 87 9.42 14.57 -7.52
C MET A 87 10.49 13.94 -8.42
N GLU A 88 10.44 12.63 -8.65
CA GLU A 88 11.37 11.90 -9.52
C GLU A 88 11.34 12.41 -10.97
N LYS A 89 10.19 12.90 -11.44
CA LYS A 89 10.01 13.39 -12.81
C LYS A 89 10.26 14.89 -12.96
N LEU A 90 10.64 15.59 -11.89
CA LEU A 90 10.82 17.05 -11.88
C LEU A 90 12.29 17.44 -11.72
N PRO A 91 12.74 18.52 -12.39
CA PRO A 91 14.02 19.15 -12.10
C PRO A 91 14.12 19.55 -10.63
N LYS A 92 15.28 19.30 -10.00
CA LYS A 92 15.51 19.58 -8.56
C LYS A 92 15.13 21.01 -8.15
N ALA A 93 15.39 21.99 -9.01
CA ALA A 93 15.06 23.41 -8.76
C ALA A 93 13.55 23.66 -8.58
N MET A 94 12.68 22.83 -9.17
CA MET A 94 11.23 22.98 -9.10
C MET A 94 10.60 22.21 -7.93
N GLN A 95 11.30 21.19 -7.40
CA GLN A 95 10.76 20.28 -6.39
C GLN A 95 10.24 20.98 -5.13
N PRO A 96 10.91 21.99 -4.53
CA PRO A 96 10.40 22.65 -3.32
C PRO A 96 9.01 23.25 -3.52
N LYS A 97 8.84 24.05 -4.59
CA LYS A 97 7.58 24.72 -4.92
C LYS A 97 6.47 23.71 -5.24
N VAL A 98 6.78 22.67 -6.02
CA VAL A 98 5.77 21.67 -6.38
C VAL A 98 5.38 20.79 -5.20
N LYS A 99 6.32 20.45 -4.32
CA LYS A 99 6.04 19.67 -3.10
C LYS A 99 5.09 20.44 -2.18
N GLU A 100 5.33 21.73 -1.97
CA GLU A 100 4.42 22.60 -1.20
C GLU A 100 3.03 22.67 -1.85
N ALA A 101 2.97 22.90 -3.16
CA ALA A 101 1.70 22.92 -3.89
C ALA A 101 0.94 21.59 -3.77
N LEU A 102 1.65 20.46 -3.86
CA LEU A 102 1.05 19.14 -3.66
C LEU A 102 0.54 18.97 -2.23
N HIS A 103 1.24 19.45 -1.21
CA HIS A 103 0.76 19.36 0.17
C HIS A 103 -0.54 20.15 0.42
N ASN A 104 -0.83 21.18 -0.38
CA ASN A 104 -2.03 22.03 -0.20
C ASN A 104 -3.28 21.54 -0.95
N ILE A 105 -3.20 20.44 -1.72
CA ILE A 105 -4.33 19.90 -2.49
C ILE A 105 -5.14 18.87 -1.68
N TRP A 106 -4.53 18.28 -0.65
CA TRP A 106 -5.11 17.24 0.21
C TRP A 106 -4.95 17.64 1.68
#